data_AF-K8Y246-F1
#
_entry.id   AF-K8Y246-F1
#
_cell.length_a   1.000
_cell.length_b   1.000
_cell.length_c   1.000
_cell.angle_alpha   90.00
_cell.angle_beta   90.00
_cell.angle_gamma   90.00
#
_symmetry.space_group_name_H-M   'P 1'
#
loop_
_entity.id
_entity.type
_entity.pdbx_description
1 polymer ?
#
loop_
_entity_poly.entity_id
_entity_poly.type
_entity_poly.pdbx_seq_one_letter_code
_entity_poly.pdbx_strand_id
1 'polypeptide(L)'
;MHFSILDLIVLFLYIVLVLFSGWLTSRKKDKDSSSYFLAGREISWIALSFSIVATETSTLTFLNIPGLSYSGNLTFLGLGLGFVLGRIIVAELFIPMYYKSGFISVYEWVGIRYGKLSQKTVTFLFKLTRILGDGVRMYASAIPIAILLEVFLKQYSTIKTVTPDPEILSLLLISGITILYTVQGGFRSVVWVDSVQFLIYVAGGIFTFFYLGNLLLERGSEVSSLIQNAFQAGKFKTFEWNDFSSAYFAPTAILGGILLTLGTHGVDQMFVQRVLACRSEPDAKKAMISSGVFVFFQFLLFLSIGILLYFYYEGSSIPQDKVFSKFIMEEVPSPITGFLLAAILASAMSTLSSSINSLSLTTKVDLGIDRFGSGALSLFWGAILFLSSLLPLFLTTGKKGLVELGLSIASYTVGPIIAIFLSGKIRRFSYMQNLKDRFASLSIGLTPILTLIFGKWTGFGFTLLVPFGIGTCFLLGFSLLQIQNRPTPQK
;
A
#
# COMPACT_ATOMS: atom_id res chain seq x y z
N MET A 1 -19.11 -23.46 9.92
CA MET A 1 -17.70 -23.08 9.70
C MET A 1 -16.82 -24.28 9.99
N HIS A 2 -15.88 -24.56 9.09
CA HIS A 2 -14.88 -25.61 9.22
C HIS A 2 -13.59 -25.07 9.90
N PHE A 3 -13.71 -24.29 10.98
CA PHE A 3 -12.53 -23.82 11.71
C PHE A 3 -12.15 -24.84 12.79
N SER A 4 -10.93 -25.36 12.70
CA SER A 4 -10.42 -26.38 13.61
C SER A 4 -9.12 -25.97 14.29
N ILE A 5 -8.69 -26.77 15.27
CA ILE A 5 -7.39 -26.64 15.91
C ILE A 5 -6.22 -26.66 14.90
N LEU A 6 -6.39 -27.34 13.75
CA LEU A 6 -5.35 -27.40 12.72
C LEU A 6 -5.15 -26.04 12.04
N ASP A 7 -6.22 -25.25 11.85
CA ASP A 7 -6.11 -23.89 11.30
C ASP A 7 -5.31 -22.97 12.24
N LEU A 8 -5.48 -23.13 13.56
CA LEU A 8 -4.68 -22.42 14.55
C LEU A 8 -3.22 -22.84 14.51
N ILE A 9 -2.94 -24.14 14.33
CA ILE A 9 -1.57 -24.62 14.19
C ILE A 9 -0.93 -23.98 12.96
N VAL A 10 -1.65 -23.90 11.82
CA VAL A 10 -1.14 -23.23 10.61
C VAL A 10 -0.87 -21.74 10.87
N LEU A 11 -1.78 -21.02 11.53
CA LEU A 11 -1.60 -19.62 11.91
C LEU A 11 -0.40 -19.41 12.85
N PHE A 12 -0.26 -20.29 13.85
CA PHE A 12 0.85 -20.26 14.78
C PHE A 12 2.18 -20.51 14.05
N LEU A 13 2.23 -21.51 13.16
CA LEU A 13 3.40 -21.78 12.33
C LEU A 13 3.74 -20.60 11.41
N TYR A 14 2.75 -19.90 10.86
CA TYR A 14 2.96 -18.66 10.11
C TYR A 14 3.61 -17.58 10.98
N ILE A 15 3.10 -17.34 12.19
CA ILE A 15 3.66 -16.34 13.11
C ILE A 15 5.11 -16.70 13.47
N VAL A 16 5.37 -17.97 13.80
CA VAL A 16 6.71 -18.48 14.08
C VAL A 16 7.61 -18.29 12.88
N LEU A 17 7.16 -18.62 11.67
CA LEU A 17 7.91 -18.44 10.43
C LEU A 17 8.30 -16.97 10.23
N VAL A 18 7.38 -16.02 10.43
CA VAL A 18 7.64 -14.59 10.27
C VAL A 18 8.63 -14.09 11.33
N LEU A 19 8.41 -14.40 12.60
CA LEU A 19 9.30 -13.98 13.69
C LEU A 19 10.71 -14.58 13.54
N PHE A 20 10.78 -15.87 13.20
CA PHE A 20 12.04 -16.57 12.95
C PHE A 20 12.77 -16.00 11.74
N SER A 21 12.07 -15.72 10.65
CA SER A 21 12.62 -15.09 9.45
C SER A 21 13.21 -13.71 9.74
N GLY A 22 12.52 -12.92 10.58
CA GLY A 22 13.02 -11.63 11.02
C GLY A 22 14.27 -11.74 11.91
N TRP A 23 14.26 -12.67 12.87
CA TRP A 23 15.39 -12.92 13.76
C TRP A 23 16.64 -13.48 13.06
N LEU A 24 16.48 -14.40 12.10
CA LEU A 24 17.60 -14.92 11.33
C LEU A 24 18.34 -13.80 10.59
N THR A 25 17.56 -12.87 10.03
CA THR A 25 18.07 -11.77 9.23
C THR A 25 18.73 -10.68 10.11
N SER A 26 18.29 -10.53 11.36
CA SER A 26 18.86 -9.58 12.33
C SER A 26 20.27 -9.94 12.83
N ARG A 27 20.74 -11.17 12.56
CA ARG A 27 22.08 -11.63 12.98
C ARG A 27 23.22 -10.95 12.22
N LYS A 28 22.95 -10.36 11.05
CA LYS A 28 23.91 -9.48 10.38
C LYS A 28 23.88 -8.11 11.09
N LYS A 29 24.77 -7.91 12.07
CA LYS A 29 24.82 -6.68 12.88
C LYS A 29 24.99 -5.44 12.00
N ASP A 30 23.95 -4.61 11.96
CA ASP A 30 23.99 -3.27 11.42
C ASP A 30 24.77 -2.36 12.39
N LYS A 31 25.96 -1.90 11.98
CA LYS A 31 26.84 -1.07 12.82
C LYS A 31 26.47 0.42 12.82
N ASP A 32 25.67 0.86 11.84
CA ASP A 32 25.25 2.26 11.68
C ASP A 32 23.79 2.39 11.21
N SER A 33 23.27 3.63 11.21
CA SER A 33 21.88 3.92 10.81
C SER A 33 21.58 3.55 9.35
N SER A 34 22.56 3.71 8.46
CA SER A 34 22.43 3.34 7.04
C SER A 34 22.24 1.83 6.88
N SER A 35 22.97 1.03 7.66
CA SER A 35 22.83 -0.43 7.69
C SER A 35 21.44 -0.81 8.20
N TYR A 36 20.95 -0.19 9.28
CA TYR A 36 19.61 -0.48 9.81
C TYR A 36 18.46 -0.12 8.84
N PHE A 37 18.57 0.99 8.12
CA PHE A 37 17.49 1.48 7.25
C PHE A 37 17.62 1.11 5.77
N LEU A 38 18.80 0.74 5.27
CA LEU A 38 19.02 0.33 3.87
C LEU A 38 19.65 -1.06 3.73
N ALA A 39 19.86 -1.77 4.84
CA ALA A 39 20.52 -3.08 4.85
C ALA A 39 21.89 -3.08 4.15
N GLY A 40 22.62 -1.96 4.24
CA GLY A 40 23.91 -1.76 3.57
C GLY A 40 23.84 -1.66 2.04
N ARG A 41 22.65 -1.50 1.46
CA ARG A 41 22.41 -1.51 0.00
C ARG A 41 22.79 -2.82 -0.69
N GLU A 42 22.62 -3.94 -0.01
CA GLU A 42 23.07 -5.24 -0.51
C GLU A 42 21.94 -6.19 -0.93
N ILE A 43 20.68 -5.77 -0.80
CA ILE A 43 19.54 -6.65 -1.02
C ILE A 43 19.36 -6.92 -2.52
N SER A 44 19.02 -8.17 -2.85
CA SER A 44 18.69 -8.59 -4.21
C SER A 44 17.46 -7.85 -4.74
N TRP A 45 17.52 -7.43 -6.01
CA TRP A 45 16.40 -6.77 -6.67
C TRP A 45 15.12 -7.62 -6.67
N ILE A 46 15.23 -8.96 -6.66
CA ILE A 46 14.08 -9.87 -6.62
C ILE A 46 13.34 -9.76 -5.28
N ALA A 47 14.08 -9.84 -4.16
CA ALA A 47 13.49 -9.70 -2.83
C ALA A 47 12.88 -8.30 -2.64
N LEU A 48 13.53 -7.27 -3.18
CA LEU A 48 12.97 -5.92 -3.17
C LEU A 48 11.73 -5.78 -4.05
N SER A 49 11.65 -6.45 -5.21
CA SER A 49 10.41 -6.50 -5.99
C SER A 49 9.27 -7.13 -5.21
N PHE A 50 9.49 -8.28 -4.59
CA PHE A 50 8.45 -8.94 -3.79
C PHE A 50 8.04 -8.06 -2.62
N SER A 51 8.99 -7.43 -1.95
CA SER A 51 8.72 -6.51 -0.86
C SER A 51 7.97 -5.24 -1.31
N ILE A 52 8.25 -4.71 -2.50
CA ILE A 52 7.45 -3.62 -3.10
C ILE A 52 6.00 -4.07 -3.28
N VAL A 53 5.76 -5.24 -3.88
CA VAL A 53 4.40 -5.73 -4.15
C VAL A 53 3.66 -6.07 -2.85
N ALA A 54 4.34 -6.69 -1.89
CA ALA A 54 3.78 -6.98 -0.57
C ALA A 54 3.40 -5.70 0.19
N THR A 55 4.19 -4.64 0.08
CA THR A 55 3.90 -3.35 0.72
C THR A 55 2.75 -2.61 0.04
N GLU A 56 2.60 -2.77 -1.27
CA GLU A 56 1.48 -2.20 -2.02
C GLU A 56 0.17 -2.96 -1.75
N THR A 57 0.25 -4.29 -1.67
CA THR A 57 -0.91 -5.17 -1.51
C THR A 57 -1.42 -5.15 -0.08
N SER A 58 -2.69 -4.79 0.11
CA SER A 58 -3.34 -4.81 1.42
C SER A 58 -4.35 -5.96 1.53
N THR A 59 -4.82 -6.24 2.76
CA THR A 59 -5.93 -7.16 3.00
C THR A 59 -7.15 -6.85 2.14
N LEU A 60 -7.45 -5.57 1.94
CA LEU A 60 -8.56 -5.13 1.10
C LEU A 60 -8.32 -5.44 -0.38
N THR A 61 -7.08 -5.32 -0.85
CA THR A 61 -6.71 -5.71 -2.22
C THR A 61 -6.93 -7.19 -2.43
N PHE A 62 -6.50 -8.02 -1.47
CA PHE A 62 -6.67 -9.47 -1.49
C PHE A 62 -8.15 -9.88 -1.47
N LEU A 63 -8.96 -9.25 -0.61
CA LEU A 63 -10.37 -9.61 -0.42
C LEU A 63 -11.33 -9.01 -1.46
N ASN A 64 -11.09 -7.77 -1.91
CA ASN A 64 -12.07 -7.03 -2.72
C ASN A 64 -11.85 -7.18 -4.23
N ILE A 65 -10.63 -7.39 -4.71
CA ILE A 65 -10.39 -7.52 -6.17
C ILE A 65 -11.19 -8.68 -6.78
N PRO A 66 -11.28 -9.88 -6.15
CA PRO A 66 -12.18 -10.92 -6.65
C PRO A 66 -13.64 -10.43 -6.76
N GLY A 67 -14.10 -9.65 -5.79
CA GLY A 67 -15.43 -9.02 -5.82
C GLY A 67 -15.69 -8.13 -7.03
N LEU A 68 -14.67 -7.41 -7.53
CA LEU A 68 -14.80 -6.55 -8.71
C LEU A 68 -15.18 -7.34 -9.96
N SER A 69 -14.51 -8.46 -10.21
CA SER A 69 -14.82 -9.37 -11.33
C SER A 69 -16.05 -10.26 -11.09
N TYR A 70 -16.38 -10.52 -9.81
CA TYR A 70 -17.61 -11.23 -9.46
C TYR A 70 -18.84 -10.46 -9.96
N SER A 71 -18.97 -9.19 -9.59
CA SER A 71 -20.07 -8.34 -10.05
C SER A 71 -19.85 -7.76 -11.45
N GLY A 72 -18.60 -7.61 -11.88
CA GLY A 72 -18.20 -6.99 -13.14
C GLY A 72 -17.45 -7.95 -14.06
N ASN A 73 -16.23 -7.55 -14.43
CA ASN A 73 -15.37 -8.17 -15.44
C ASN A 73 -13.88 -7.82 -15.19
N LEU A 74 -13.02 -8.01 -16.18
CA LEU A 74 -11.56 -7.78 -16.09
C LEU A 74 -11.11 -6.33 -16.33
N THR A 75 -12.01 -5.35 -16.45
CA THR A 75 -11.65 -3.95 -16.79
C THR A 75 -10.69 -3.28 -15.79
N PHE A 76 -10.63 -3.76 -14.54
CA PHE A 76 -9.63 -3.33 -13.56
C PHE A 76 -8.18 -3.50 -14.04
N LEU A 77 -7.91 -4.43 -14.97
CA LEU A 77 -6.58 -4.61 -15.56
C LEU A 77 -6.07 -3.37 -16.30
N GLY A 78 -6.95 -2.47 -16.76
CA GLY A 78 -6.54 -1.16 -17.30
C GLY A 78 -5.76 -0.32 -16.28
N LEU A 79 -6.20 -0.33 -15.02
CA LEU A 79 -5.48 0.32 -13.92
C LEU A 79 -4.15 -0.40 -13.64
N GLY A 80 -4.17 -1.73 -13.63
CA GLY A 80 -2.97 -2.56 -13.46
C GLY A 80 -1.92 -2.32 -14.56
N LEU A 81 -2.35 -2.09 -15.81
CA LEU A 81 -1.45 -1.72 -16.90
C LEU A 81 -0.84 -0.33 -16.66
N GLY A 82 -1.64 0.63 -16.19
CA GLY A 82 -1.15 1.93 -15.74
C GLY A 82 -0.09 1.84 -14.64
N PHE A 83 -0.22 0.87 -13.73
CA PHE A 83 0.78 0.60 -12.68
C PHE A 83 2.13 0.12 -13.24
N VAL A 84 2.10 -0.73 -14.26
CA VAL A 84 3.32 -1.18 -14.96
C VAL A 84 3.99 0.00 -15.67
N LEU A 85 3.22 0.74 -16.46
CA LEU A 85 3.72 1.90 -17.21
C LEU A 85 4.27 3.00 -16.29
N GLY A 86 3.58 3.27 -15.19
CA GLY A 86 4.03 4.21 -14.17
C GLY A 86 5.38 3.81 -13.57
N ARG A 87 5.61 2.52 -13.32
CA ARG A 87 6.89 2.02 -12.77
C ARG A 87 8.03 2.11 -13.77
N ILE A 88 7.75 1.95 -15.06
CA ILE A 88 8.73 2.22 -16.12
C ILE A 88 9.11 3.71 -16.09
N ILE A 89 8.14 4.62 -15.98
CA ILE A 89 8.42 6.06 -15.87
C ILE A 89 9.22 6.37 -14.60
N VAL A 90 8.86 5.80 -13.44
CA VAL A 90 9.64 5.96 -12.20
C VAL A 90 11.07 5.47 -12.39
N ALA A 91 11.25 4.29 -12.99
CA ALA A 91 12.55 3.69 -13.19
C ALA A 91 13.46 4.54 -14.09
N GLU A 92 12.92 5.16 -15.14
CA GLU A 92 13.72 5.98 -16.05
C GLU A 92 13.88 7.43 -15.59
N LEU A 93 12.86 8.02 -14.95
CA LEU A 93 12.85 9.43 -14.61
C LEU A 93 13.46 9.72 -13.23
N PHE A 94 13.11 8.89 -12.24
CA PHE A 94 13.34 9.17 -10.83
C PHE A 94 14.49 8.36 -10.24
N ILE A 95 14.60 7.05 -10.51
CA ILE A 95 15.68 6.22 -9.94
C ILE A 95 17.09 6.76 -10.22
N PRO A 96 17.45 7.24 -11.43
CA PRO A 96 18.78 7.80 -11.68
C PRO A 96 19.09 9.04 -10.83
N MET A 97 18.08 9.79 -10.41
CA MET A 97 18.24 10.95 -9.53
C MET A 97 18.64 10.54 -8.12
N TYR A 98 18.05 9.45 -7.61
CA TYR A 98 18.29 8.95 -6.26
C TYR A 98 19.70 8.38 -6.12
N TYR A 99 20.14 7.61 -7.12
CA TYR A 99 21.45 6.97 -7.10
C TYR A 99 22.62 7.95 -7.26
N LYS A 100 22.46 9.01 -8.07
CA LYS A 100 23.50 10.05 -8.21
C LYS A 100 23.79 10.81 -6.92
N SER A 101 22.84 10.86 -6.01
CA SER A 101 22.89 11.77 -4.86
C SER A 101 23.18 11.07 -3.54
N GLY A 102 23.12 9.73 -3.50
CA GLY A 102 23.51 8.94 -2.34
C GLY A 102 22.58 9.01 -1.12
N PHE A 103 21.38 9.56 -1.26
CA PHE A 103 20.45 9.79 -0.15
C PHE A 103 19.98 8.51 0.56
N ILE A 104 19.59 8.68 1.81
CA ILE A 104 18.92 7.64 2.60
C ILE A 104 17.40 7.95 2.65
N SER A 105 17.03 9.23 2.73
CA SER A 105 15.66 9.69 2.54
C SER A 105 15.49 10.40 1.19
N VAL A 106 14.43 10.06 0.46
CA VAL A 106 14.08 10.72 -0.80
C VAL A 106 13.86 12.22 -0.63
N TYR A 107 13.46 12.65 0.58
CA TYR A 107 13.19 14.06 0.87
C TYR A 107 14.46 14.90 1.07
N GLU A 108 15.63 14.28 1.24
CA GLU A 108 16.92 14.99 1.22
C GLU A 108 17.16 15.69 -0.12
N TRP A 109 16.66 15.13 -1.22
CA TRP A 109 16.69 15.76 -2.53
C TRP A 109 15.97 17.12 -2.52
N VAL A 110 14.80 17.20 -1.87
CA VAL A 110 14.04 18.45 -1.71
C VAL A 110 14.86 19.45 -0.89
N GLY A 111 15.55 18.96 0.14
CA GLY A 111 16.43 19.75 0.99
C GLY A 111 17.58 20.40 0.24
N ILE A 112 18.21 19.64 -0.66
CA ILE A 112 19.29 20.15 -1.50
C ILE A 112 18.76 21.09 -2.57
N ARG A 113 17.58 20.80 -3.13
CA ARG A 113 17.07 21.59 -4.26
C ARG A 113 16.40 22.90 -3.85
N TYR A 114 15.66 22.90 -2.74
CA TYR A 114 14.83 24.03 -2.29
C TYR A 114 15.28 24.59 -0.94
N GLY A 115 15.75 23.72 -0.05
CA GLY A 115 16.19 24.08 1.29
C GLY A 115 15.52 23.24 2.38
N LYS A 116 16.01 23.41 3.61
CA LYS A 116 15.66 22.56 4.76
C LYS A 116 14.22 22.71 5.22
N LEU A 117 13.61 23.88 5.04
CA LEU A 117 12.21 24.07 5.41
C LEU A 117 11.31 23.24 4.49
N SER A 118 11.55 23.26 3.19
CA SER A 118 10.83 22.45 2.20
C SER A 118 11.00 20.95 2.44
N GLN A 119 12.21 20.49 2.76
CA GLN A 119 12.46 19.10 3.17
C GLN A 119 11.59 18.70 4.37
N LYS A 120 11.58 19.53 5.43
CA LYS A 120 10.77 19.27 6.63
C LYS A 120 9.27 19.28 6.32
N THR A 121 8.81 20.16 5.44
CA THR A 121 7.40 20.23 5.05
C THR A 121 6.96 18.99 4.29
N VAL A 122 7.72 18.53 3.30
CA VAL A 122 7.41 17.29 2.58
C VAL A 122 7.46 16.08 3.53
N THR A 123 8.46 16.03 4.41
CA THR A 123 8.57 14.98 5.44
C THR A 123 7.35 14.98 6.37
N PHE A 124 6.89 16.16 6.81
CA PHE A 124 5.71 16.29 7.64
C PHE A 124 4.46 15.78 6.93
N LEU A 125 4.26 16.18 5.66
CA LEU A 125 3.13 15.70 4.86
C LEU A 125 3.15 14.18 4.72
N PHE A 126 4.30 13.60 4.35
CA PHE A 126 4.47 12.14 4.30
C PHE A 126 4.07 11.48 5.63
N LYS A 127 4.63 11.94 6.75
CA LYS A 127 4.34 11.36 8.08
C LYS A 127 2.86 11.48 8.44
N LEU A 128 2.24 12.62 8.15
CA LEU A 128 0.81 12.85 8.37
C LEU A 128 -0.03 11.86 7.56
N THR A 129 0.30 11.65 6.29
CA THR A 129 -0.35 10.66 5.43
C THR A 129 -0.23 9.25 5.98
N ARG A 130 0.97 8.85 6.42
CA ARG A 130 1.21 7.51 6.97
C ARG A 130 0.40 7.28 8.25
N ILE A 131 0.45 8.23 9.21
CA ILE A 131 -0.25 8.09 10.48
C ILE A 131 -1.76 7.95 10.24
N LEU A 132 -2.36 8.89 9.50
CA LEU A 132 -3.81 8.90 9.30
C LEU A 132 -4.28 7.82 8.32
N GLY A 133 -3.62 7.71 7.16
CA GLY A 133 -4.00 6.80 6.09
C GLY A 133 -3.75 5.34 6.43
N ASP A 134 -2.56 5.00 6.91
CA ASP A 134 -2.24 3.61 7.23
C ASP A 134 -2.92 3.15 8.53
N GLY A 135 -3.21 4.07 9.47
CA GLY A 135 -4.05 3.77 10.63
C GLY A 135 -5.45 3.29 10.23
N VAL A 136 -6.12 4.03 9.34
CA VAL A 136 -7.44 3.65 8.80
C VAL A 136 -7.37 2.33 8.01
N ARG A 137 -6.36 2.15 7.16
CA ARG A 137 -6.18 0.92 6.38
C ARG A 137 -5.91 -0.29 7.27
N MET A 138 -5.14 -0.11 8.35
CA MET A 138 -4.86 -1.15 9.33
C MET A 138 -6.13 -1.57 10.07
N TYR A 139 -6.96 -0.61 10.49
CA TYR A 139 -8.27 -0.91 11.07
C TYR A 139 -9.14 -1.74 10.12
N ALA A 140 -9.27 -1.32 8.87
CA ALA A 140 -10.03 -2.05 7.86
C ALA A 140 -9.49 -3.48 7.63
N SER A 141 -8.17 -3.66 7.70
CA SER A 141 -7.50 -4.96 7.56
C SER A 141 -7.72 -5.88 8.76
N ALA A 142 -8.02 -5.34 9.94
CA ALA A 142 -8.28 -6.13 11.13
C ALA A 142 -9.70 -6.71 11.18
N ILE A 143 -10.67 -6.13 10.45
CA ILE A 143 -12.08 -6.56 10.48
C ILE A 143 -12.25 -8.05 10.12
N PRO A 144 -11.69 -8.57 9.00
CA PRO A 144 -11.83 -9.99 8.67
C PRO A 144 -11.24 -10.89 9.77
N ILE A 145 -10.08 -10.51 10.32
CA ILE A 145 -9.38 -11.26 11.38
C ILE A 145 -10.21 -11.26 12.67
N ALA A 146 -10.85 -10.14 13.00
CA ALA A 146 -11.71 -10.01 14.17
C ALA A 146 -12.94 -10.91 14.10
N ILE A 147 -13.59 -10.99 12.94
CA ILE A 147 -14.74 -11.89 12.70
C ILE A 147 -14.32 -13.35 12.95
N LEU A 148 -13.15 -13.74 12.46
CA LEU A 148 -12.64 -15.10 12.59
C LEU A 148 -12.26 -15.42 14.04
N LEU A 149 -11.61 -14.48 14.70
CA LEU A 149 -11.27 -14.58 16.11
C LEU A 149 -12.53 -14.68 16.98
N GLU A 150 -13.58 -13.93 16.67
CA GLU A 150 -14.87 -13.99 17.36
C GLU A 150 -15.52 -15.38 17.21
N VAL A 151 -15.52 -15.95 16.01
CA VAL A 151 -16.07 -17.31 15.80
C VAL A 151 -15.28 -18.35 16.57
N PHE A 152 -13.95 -18.27 16.51
CA PHE A 152 -13.08 -19.18 17.26
C PHE A 152 -13.33 -19.09 18.77
N LEU A 153 -13.35 -17.87 19.32
CA LEU A 153 -13.58 -17.64 20.74
C LEU A 153 -14.95 -18.18 21.16
N LYS A 154 -16.00 -18.01 20.34
CA LYS A 154 -17.33 -18.59 20.61
C LYS A 154 -17.34 -20.12 20.59
N GLN A 155 -16.53 -20.75 19.75
CA GLN A 155 -16.49 -22.20 19.58
C GLN A 155 -15.69 -22.92 20.69
N TYR A 156 -14.61 -22.30 21.19
CA TYR A 156 -13.67 -22.97 22.12
C TYR A 156 -13.56 -22.32 23.50
N SER A 157 -14.05 -21.08 23.70
CA SER A 157 -14.07 -20.45 25.02
C SER A 157 -15.40 -20.68 25.71
N THR A 158 -15.38 -21.28 26.91
CA THR A 158 -16.54 -21.35 27.82
C THR A 158 -16.81 -20.01 28.53
N ILE A 159 -15.92 -19.03 28.35
CA ILE A 159 -15.95 -17.73 29.01
C ILE A 159 -16.80 -16.77 28.17
N LYS A 160 -18.02 -16.47 28.65
CA LYS A 160 -18.96 -15.50 28.03
C LYS A 160 -18.48 -14.04 28.04
N THR A 161 -17.34 -13.76 28.67
CA THR A 161 -16.77 -12.42 28.83
C THR A 161 -15.33 -12.39 28.31
N VAL A 162 -15.14 -12.12 27.02
CA VAL A 162 -13.82 -11.69 26.53
C VAL A 162 -13.92 -10.20 26.22
N THR A 163 -13.58 -9.40 27.23
CA THR A 163 -12.90 -8.12 27.04
C THR A 163 -11.43 -8.46 26.78
N PRO A 164 -10.84 -8.11 25.62
CA PRO A 164 -11.18 -6.97 24.75
C PRO A 164 -12.05 -7.32 23.53
N ASP A 165 -12.62 -6.28 22.90
CA ASP A 165 -13.26 -6.33 21.59
C ASP A 165 -12.38 -7.10 20.57
N PRO A 166 -12.92 -8.10 19.83
CA PRO A 166 -12.17 -8.89 18.84
C PRO A 166 -11.39 -8.05 17.83
N GLU A 167 -11.86 -6.84 17.51
CA GLU A 167 -11.15 -5.91 16.62
C GLU A 167 -9.90 -5.36 17.27
N ILE A 168 -9.99 -4.91 18.52
CA ILE A 168 -8.85 -4.43 19.28
C ILE A 168 -7.82 -5.54 19.46
N LEU A 169 -8.28 -6.76 19.75
CA LEU A 169 -7.41 -7.92 19.89
C LEU A 169 -6.70 -8.26 18.56
N SER A 170 -7.43 -8.20 17.44
CA SER A 170 -6.85 -8.39 16.10
C SER A 170 -5.80 -7.32 15.77
N LEU A 171 -6.08 -6.06 16.09
CA LEU A 171 -5.12 -4.96 15.91
C LEU A 171 -3.89 -5.13 16.79
N LEU A 172 -4.06 -5.55 18.05
CA LEU A 172 -2.95 -5.84 18.97
C LEU A 172 -2.08 -6.99 18.45
N LEU A 173 -2.69 -8.05 17.89
CA LEU A 173 -1.94 -9.17 17.31
C LEU A 173 -1.15 -8.73 16.08
N ILE A 174 -1.80 -8.08 15.11
CA ILE A 174 -1.16 -7.59 13.88
C ILE A 174 -0.03 -6.62 14.24
N SER A 175 -0.30 -5.61 15.06
CA SER A 175 0.69 -4.60 15.43
C SER A 175 1.80 -5.16 16.29
N GLY A 176 1.47 -5.95 17.32
CA GLY A 176 2.46 -6.53 18.23
C GLY A 176 3.48 -7.38 17.48
N ILE A 177 3.02 -8.32 16.65
CA ILE A 177 3.91 -9.18 15.87
C ILE A 177 4.74 -8.33 14.89
N THR A 178 4.10 -7.37 14.22
CA THR A 178 4.78 -6.51 13.23
C THR A 178 5.86 -5.64 13.85
N ILE A 179 5.57 -5.03 14.99
CA ILE A 179 6.51 -4.20 15.75
C ILE A 179 7.70 -5.05 16.19
N LEU A 180 7.47 -6.26 16.70
CA LEU A 180 8.53 -7.14 17.19
C LEU A 180 9.58 -7.45 16.11
N TYR A 181 9.17 -7.96 14.94
CA TYR A 181 10.15 -8.30 13.90
C TYR A 181 10.78 -7.07 13.22
N THR A 182 10.05 -5.94 13.22
CA THR A 182 10.55 -4.68 12.63
C THR A 182 11.61 -4.04 13.53
N VAL A 183 11.38 -3.97 14.84
CA VAL A 183 12.32 -3.41 15.82
C VAL A 183 13.56 -4.29 15.94
N GLN A 184 13.40 -5.61 15.93
CA GLN A 184 14.51 -6.54 16.12
C GLN A 184 15.45 -6.59 14.92
N GLY A 185 14.92 -6.56 13.70
CA GLY A 185 15.69 -6.87 12.50
C GLY A 185 15.86 -5.74 11.48
N GLY A 186 15.32 -4.55 11.75
CA GLY A 186 15.47 -3.39 10.87
C GLY A 186 14.95 -3.63 9.46
N PHE A 187 15.40 -2.80 8.52
CA PHE A 187 14.91 -2.83 7.14
C PHE A 187 15.18 -4.16 6.42
N ARG A 188 16.30 -4.83 6.74
CA ARG A 188 16.65 -6.12 6.14
C ARG A 188 15.63 -7.20 6.48
N SER A 189 15.24 -7.29 7.75
CA SER A 189 14.18 -8.18 8.23
C SER A 189 12.85 -7.88 7.57
N VAL A 190 12.48 -6.59 7.48
CA VAL A 190 11.24 -6.16 6.83
C VAL A 190 11.17 -6.67 5.38
N VAL A 191 12.20 -6.44 4.57
CA VAL A 191 12.18 -6.87 3.16
C VAL A 191 12.12 -8.39 3.01
N TRP A 192 12.80 -9.13 3.89
CA TRP A 192 12.77 -10.59 3.85
C TRP A 192 11.41 -11.15 4.26
N VAL A 193 10.84 -10.66 5.37
CA VAL A 193 9.50 -11.02 5.84
C VAL A 193 8.46 -10.68 4.78
N ASP A 194 8.52 -9.49 4.18
CA ASP A 194 7.63 -9.09 3.10
C ASP A 194 7.72 -10.05 1.90
N SER A 195 8.93 -10.53 1.55
CA SER A 195 9.13 -11.48 0.46
C SER A 195 8.45 -12.83 0.75
N VAL A 196 8.53 -13.30 1.99
CA VAL A 196 7.83 -14.51 2.44
C VAL A 196 6.32 -14.29 2.42
N GLN A 197 5.85 -13.15 2.92
CA GLN A 197 4.44 -12.76 2.95
C GLN A 197 3.84 -12.67 1.54
N PHE A 198 4.57 -12.09 0.58
CA PHE A 198 4.25 -12.09 -0.84
C PHE A 198 3.95 -13.50 -1.34
N LEU A 199 4.88 -14.43 -1.12
CA LEU A 199 4.72 -15.81 -1.58
C LEU A 199 3.54 -16.50 -0.91
N ILE A 200 3.32 -16.28 0.39
CA ILE A 200 2.20 -16.87 1.13
C ILE A 200 0.85 -16.43 0.55
N TYR A 201 0.63 -15.13 0.36
CA TYR A 201 -0.68 -14.68 -0.11
C TYR A 201 -0.89 -15.00 -1.61
N VAL A 202 0.16 -14.98 -2.43
CA VAL A 202 0.05 -15.42 -3.83
C VAL A 202 -0.26 -16.91 -3.90
N ALA A 203 0.40 -17.74 -3.08
CA ALA A 203 0.09 -19.16 -2.98
C ALA A 203 -1.34 -19.41 -2.48
N GLY A 204 -1.84 -18.60 -1.54
CA GLY A 204 -3.24 -18.61 -1.10
C GLY A 204 -4.22 -18.31 -2.24
N GLY A 205 -3.91 -17.32 -3.07
CA GLY A 205 -4.69 -17.02 -4.27
C GLY A 205 -4.66 -18.15 -5.30
N ILE A 206 -3.48 -18.71 -5.58
CA ILE A 206 -3.32 -19.85 -6.52
C ILE A 206 -4.10 -21.07 -6.02
N PHE A 207 -3.96 -21.41 -4.74
CA PHE A 207 -4.74 -22.49 -4.12
C PHE A 207 -6.24 -22.26 -4.31
N THR A 208 -6.71 -21.06 -3.96
CA THR A 208 -8.14 -20.71 -4.06
C THR A 208 -8.64 -20.87 -5.50
N PHE A 209 -7.88 -20.39 -6.48
CA PHE A 209 -8.24 -20.50 -7.89
C PHE A 209 -8.44 -21.96 -8.32
N PHE A 210 -7.49 -22.84 -8.01
CA PHE A 210 -7.59 -24.26 -8.36
C PHE A 210 -8.65 -24.99 -7.55
N TYR A 211 -8.77 -24.72 -6.26
CA TYR A 211 -9.77 -25.33 -5.38
C TYR A 211 -11.19 -25.00 -5.84
N LEU A 212 -11.45 -23.72 -6.12
CA LEU A 212 -12.74 -23.26 -6.62
C LEU A 212 -13.06 -23.82 -8.01
N GLY A 213 -12.06 -23.92 -8.90
CA GLY A 213 -12.19 -24.62 -10.17
C GLY A 213 -12.59 -26.08 -9.99
N ASN A 214 -11.96 -26.80 -9.05
CA ASN A 214 -12.30 -28.18 -8.74
C ASN A 214 -13.72 -28.33 -8.19
N LEU A 215 -14.17 -27.44 -7.29
CA LEU A 215 -15.55 -27.45 -6.77
C LEU A 215 -16.59 -27.27 -7.90
N LEU A 216 -16.30 -26.43 -8.88
CA LEU A 216 -17.19 -26.26 -10.04
C LEU A 216 -17.24 -27.51 -10.93
N LEU A 217 -16.10 -28.18 -11.12
CA LEU A 217 -16.02 -29.45 -11.84
C LEU A 217 -16.79 -30.56 -11.12
N GLU A 218 -16.67 -30.67 -9.80
CA GLU A 218 -17.43 -31.62 -8.97
C GLU A 218 -18.95 -31.37 -9.03
N ARG A 219 -19.36 -30.11 -9.24
CA ARG A 219 -20.76 -29.72 -9.48
C ARG A 219 -21.24 -29.98 -10.92
N GLY A 220 -20.43 -30.63 -11.75
CA GLY A 220 -20.77 -30.99 -13.13
C GLY A 220 -20.50 -29.91 -14.17
N SER A 221 -19.76 -28.84 -13.83
CA SER A 221 -19.27 -27.89 -14.84
C SER A 221 -18.14 -28.51 -15.65
N GLU A 222 -18.00 -28.13 -16.93
CA GLU A 222 -16.82 -28.46 -17.74
C GLU A 222 -15.95 -27.21 -17.90
N VAL A 223 -14.63 -27.37 -18.03
CA VAL A 223 -13.73 -26.22 -18.23
C VAL A 223 -14.09 -25.43 -19.49
N SER A 224 -14.40 -26.13 -20.59
CA SER A 224 -14.84 -25.56 -21.86
C SER A 224 -16.10 -24.71 -21.69
N SER A 225 -17.11 -25.23 -21.01
CA SER A 225 -18.38 -24.54 -20.79
C SER A 225 -18.22 -23.36 -19.83
N LEU A 226 -17.40 -23.46 -18.79
CA LEU A 226 -17.09 -22.33 -17.90
C LEU A 226 -16.45 -21.16 -18.68
N ILE A 227 -15.49 -21.43 -19.55
CA ILE A 227 -14.84 -20.39 -20.37
C ILE A 227 -15.86 -19.76 -21.34
N GLN A 228 -16.66 -20.58 -22.02
CA GLN A 228 -17.68 -20.09 -22.95
C GLN A 228 -18.74 -19.25 -22.24
N ASN A 229 -19.24 -19.72 -21.10
CA ASN A 229 -20.23 -19.01 -20.29
C ASN A 229 -19.65 -17.71 -19.73
N ALA A 230 -18.37 -17.70 -19.30
CA ALA A 230 -17.70 -16.48 -18.85
C ALA A 230 -17.60 -15.45 -19.97
N PHE A 231 -17.29 -15.89 -21.20
CA PHE A 231 -17.26 -15.02 -22.37
C PHE A 231 -18.65 -14.45 -22.68
N GLN A 232 -19.70 -15.28 -22.69
CA GLN A 232 -21.09 -14.86 -22.93
C GLN A 232 -21.60 -13.90 -21.85
N ALA A 233 -21.25 -14.14 -20.58
CA ALA A 233 -21.56 -13.26 -19.46
C ALA A 233 -20.71 -11.97 -19.42
N GLY A 234 -19.87 -11.73 -20.44
CA GLY A 234 -19.04 -10.53 -20.54
C GLY A 234 -17.91 -10.43 -19.51
N LYS A 235 -17.59 -11.53 -18.81
CA LYS A 235 -16.61 -11.54 -17.71
C LYS A 235 -15.19 -11.26 -18.17
N PHE A 236 -14.86 -11.61 -19.42
CA PHE A 236 -13.53 -11.39 -20.00
C PHE A 236 -13.33 -10.02 -20.65
N LYS A 237 -14.26 -9.07 -20.52
CA LYS A 237 -14.03 -7.69 -20.96
C LYS A 237 -12.86 -7.08 -20.17
N THR A 238 -11.75 -6.78 -20.85
CA THR A 238 -10.49 -6.27 -20.25
C THR A 238 -10.33 -4.75 -20.32
N PHE A 239 -11.00 -4.08 -21.26
CA PHE A 239 -10.93 -2.64 -21.42
C PHE A 239 -12.33 -2.06 -21.68
N GLU A 240 -12.68 -0.98 -20.98
CA GLU A 240 -13.88 -0.19 -21.22
C GLU A 240 -13.53 1.02 -22.09
N TRP A 241 -14.04 1.07 -23.31
CA TRP A 241 -13.73 2.13 -24.28
C TRP A 241 -14.88 3.09 -24.53
N ASN A 242 -16.09 2.78 -24.06
CA ASN A 242 -17.30 3.48 -24.49
C ASN A 242 -17.96 4.28 -23.36
N ASP A 243 -17.87 3.78 -22.12
CA ASP A 243 -18.49 4.45 -20.97
C ASP A 243 -17.48 5.31 -20.20
N PHE A 244 -17.49 6.63 -20.45
CA PHE A 244 -16.66 7.60 -19.75
C PHE A 244 -16.99 7.72 -18.26
N SER A 245 -18.21 7.34 -17.84
CA SER A 245 -18.60 7.37 -16.43
C SER A 245 -18.04 6.19 -15.62
N SER A 246 -17.58 5.14 -16.31
CA SER A 246 -16.96 3.99 -15.68
C SER A 246 -15.66 4.36 -14.97
N ALA A 247 -15.52 3.91 -13.72
CA ALA A 247 -14.28 4.05 -12.95
C ALA A 247 -13.08 3.33 -13.62
N TYR A 248 -13.35 2.39 -14.54
CA TYR A 248 -12.36 1.62 -15.28
C TYR A 248 -12.35 1.94 -16.79
N PHE A 249 -12.88 3.11 -17.19
CA PHE A 249 -12.73 3.63 -18.54
C PHE A 249 -11.24 3.68 -18.91
N ALA A 250 -10.85 2.97 -19.96
CA ALA A 250 -9.45 2.57 -20.18
C ALA A 250 -8.47 3.75 -20.22
N PRO A 251 -8.73 4.87 -20.93
CA PRO A 251 -7.84 6.03 -20.92
C PRO A 251 -7.61 6.63 -19.52
N THR A 252 -8.67 6.80 -18.73
CA THR A 252 -8.56 7.42 -17.40
C THR A 252 -8.03 6.44 -16.36
N ALA A 253 -8.36 5.15 -16.48
CA ALA A 253 -7.83 4.09 -15.62
C ALA A 253 -6.31 3.92 -15.80
N ILE A 254 -5.82 3.87 -17.05
CA ILE A 254 -4.39 3.76 -17.34
C ILE A 254 -3.65 5.01 -16.87
N LEU A 255 -4.15 6.21 -17.20
CA LEU A 255 -3.53 7.46 -16.77
C LEU A 255 -3.54 7.61 -15.24
N GLY A 256 -4.65 7.25 -14.60
CA GLY A 256 -4.77 7.23 -13.14
C GLY A 256 -3.76 6.27 -12.51
N GLY A 257 -3.60 5.07 -13.07
CA GLY A 257 -2.60 4.10 -12.63
C GLY A 257 -1.17 4.64 -12.71
N ILE A 258 -0.83 5.32 -13.80
CA ILE A 258 0.47 5.99 -13.98
C ILE A 258 0.68 7.05 -12.88
N LEU A 259 -0.28 7.95 -12.70
CA LEU A 259 -0.15 9.07 -11.75
C LEU A 259 -0.10 8.59 -10.29
N LEU A 260 -0.90 7.59 -9.93
CA LEU A 260 -0.85 6.96 -8.61
C LEU A 260 0.51 6.33 -8.35
N THR A 261 1.05 5.65 -9.36
CA THR A 261 2.38 5.02 -9.28
C THR A 261 3.50 6.04 -9.16
N LEU A 262 3.42 7.18 -9.85
CA LEU A 262 4.38 8.27 -9.65
C LEU A 262 4.36 8.79 -8.20
N GLY A 263 3.18 8.85 -7.59
CA GLY A 263 3.01 9.19 -6.18
C GLY A 263 3.61 8.16 -5.23
N THR A 264 3.14 6.92 -5.32
CA THR A 264 3.52 5.86 -4.38
C THR A 264 4.93 5.33 -4.65
N HIS A 265 5.27 5.00 -5.88
CA HIS A 265 6.55 4.37 -6.20
C HIS A 265 7.64 5.37 -6.57
N GLY A 266 7.24 6.55 -7.03
CA GLY A 266 8.16 7.60 -7.41
C GLY A 266 8.64 8.42 -6.23
N VAL A 267 7.75 8.89 -5.35
CA VAL A 267 8.10 9.95 -4.39
C VAL A 267 7.77 9.64 -2.92
N ASP A 268 7.12 8.51 -2.65
CA ASP A 268 6.85 8.05 -1.28
C ASP A 268 8.06 7.31 -0.72
N GLN A 269 8.48 7.70 0.49
CA GLN A 269 9.66 7.14 1.12
C GLN A 269 9.60 5.62 1.27
N MET A 270 8.43 5.01 1.54
CA MET A 270 8.34 3.56 1.75
C MET A 270 8.80 2.75 0.55
N PHE A 271 8.46 3.20 -0.65
CA PHE A 271 8.80 2.51 -1.90
C PHE A 271 10.17 2.95 -2.42
N VAL A 272 10.50 4.24 -2.30
CA VAL A 272 11.82 4.73 -2.73
C VAL A 272 12.94 4.13 -1.88
N GLN A 273 12.72 3.91 -0.59
CA GLN A 273 13.69 3.27 0.30
C GLN A 273 14.07 1.86 -0.17
N ARG A 274 13.13 1.10 -0.75
CA ARG A 274 13.39 -0.24 -1.30
C ARG A 274 14.33 -0.18 -2.49
N VAL A 275 14.08 0.72 -3.44
CA VAL A 275 15.01 0.86 -4.57
C VAL A 275 16.36 1.43 -4.15
N LEU A 276 16.43 2.26 -3.10
CA LEU A 276 17.69 2.74 -2.52
C LEU A 276 18.50 1.64 -1.81
N ALA A 277 17.87 0.53 -1.43
CA ALA A 277 18.53 -0.62 -0.82
C ALA A 277 19.08 -1.64 -1.83
N CYS A 278 18.89 -1.43 -3.14
CA CYS A 278 19.59 -2.19 -4.17
C CYS A 278 21.08 -1.81 -4.23
N ARG A 279 21.90 -2.72 -4.76
CA ARG A 279 23.35 -2.53 -4.94
C ARG A 279 23.68 -1.50 -6.01
N SER A 280 22.85 -1.38 -7.03
CA SER A 280 23.14 -0.61 -8.23
C SER A 280 21.87 0.00 -8.83
N GLU A 281 22.03 1.08 -9.58
CA GLU A 281 20.92 1.74 -10.29
C GLU A 281 20.19 0.77 -11.24
N PRO A 282 20.88 -0.07 -12.05
CA PRO A 282 20.19 -1.06 -12.88
C PRO A 282 19.36 -2.07 -12.08
N ASP A 283 19.85 -2.51 -10.92
CA ASP A 283 19.11 -3.42 -10.04
C ASP A 283 17.90 -2.74 -9.41
N ALA A 284 18.00 -1.46 -9.06
CA ALA A 284 16.87 -0.65 -8.63
C ALA A 284 15.80 -0.51 -9.72
N LYS A 285 16.20 -0.26 -10.98
CA LYS A 285 15.29 -0.23 -12.13
C LYS A 285 14.60 -1.56 -12.35
N LYS A 286 15.36 -2.67 -12.31
CA LYS A 286 14.78 -4.02 -12.36
C LYS A 286 13.76 -4.20 -11.25
N ALA A 287 14.16 -3.96 -9.99
CA ALA A 287 13.29 -4.14 -8.83
C ALA A 287 11.95 -3.41 -8.98
N MET A 288 12.00 -2.16 -9.44
CA MET A 288 10.83 -1.32 -9.68
C MET A 288 9.97 -1.86 -10.82
N ILE A 289 10.54 -2.15 -11.98
CA ILE A 289 9.77 -2.62 -13.16
C ILE A 289 9.17 -4.01 -12.91
N SER A 290 9.95 -4.96 -12.40
CA SER A 290 9.45 -6.32 -12.14
C SER A 290 8.39 -6.34 -11.05
N SER A 291 8.43 -5.43 -10.06
CA SER A 291 7.32 -5.29 -9.11
C SER A 291 5.99 -4.96 -9.81
N GLY A 292 6.02 -4.15 -10.86
CA GLY A 292 4.86 -3.83 -11.69
C GLY A 292 4.30 -5.04 -12.41
N VAL A 293 5.20 -5.85 -12.99
CA VAL A 293 4.81 -7.10 -13.67
C VAL A 293 4.20 -8.09 -12.68
N PHE A 294 4.82 -8.27 -11.51
CA PHE A 294 4.29 -9.18 -10.48
C PHE A 294 2.91 -8.75 -9.97
N VAL A 295 2.69 -7.45 -9.69
CA VAL A 295 1.37 -6.99 -9.23
C VAL A 295 0.30 -7.11 -10.32
N PHE A 296 0.67 -6.93 -11.60
CA PHE A 296 -0.27 -7.15 -12.71
C PHE A 296 -0.79 -8.59 -12.77
N PHE A 297 0.12 -9.57 -12.68
CA PHE A 297 -0.27 -10.99 -12.66
C PHE A 297 -1.00 -11.38 -11.37
N GLN A 298 -0.66 -10.77 -10.23
CA GLN A 298 -1.41 -10.93 -9.00
C GLN A 298 -2.86 -10.43 -9.15
N PHE A 299 -3.09 -9.27 -9.78
CA PHE A 299 -4.44 -8.78 -10.06
C PHE A 299 -5.20 -9.70 -11.00
N LEU A 300 -4.54 -10.20 -12.05
CA LEU A 300 -5.15 -11.19 -12.95
C LEU A 300 -5.61 -12.42 -12.17
N LEU A 301 -4.76 -12.98 -11.30
CA LEU A 301 -5.11 -14.12 -10.45
C LEU A 301 -6.35 -13.84 -9.58
N PHE A 302 -6.37 -12.72 -8.86
CA PHE A 302 -7.50 -12.38 -7.98
C PHE A 302 -8.79 -12.11 -8.78
N LEU A 303 -8.71 -11.48 -9.95
CA LEU A 303 -9.86 -11.28 -10.82
C LEU A 303 -10.38 -12.62 -11.37
N SER A 304 -9.49 -13.55 -11.70
CA SER A 304 -9.89 -14.90 -12.14
C SER A 304 -10.64 -15.66 -11.04
N ILE A 305 -10.23 -15.54 -9.77
CA ILE A 305 -10.98 -16.07 -8.62
C ILE A 305 -12.40 -15.49 -8.60
N GLY A 306 -12.55 -14.18 -8.82
CA GLY A 306 -13.84 -13.53 -8.84
C GLY A 306 -14.80 -14.01 -9.94
N ILE A 307 -14.27 -14.31 -11.13
CA ILE A 307 -15.04 -14.93 -12.21
C ILE A 307 -15.54 -16.32 -11.79
N LEU A 308 -14.68 -17.14 -11.19
CA LEU A 308 -15.08 -18.46 -10.71
C LEU A 308 -16.12 -18.35 -9.58
N LEU A 309 -15.98 -17.37 -8.67
CA LEU A 309 -16.97 -17.11 -7.62
C LEU A 309 -18.34 -16.77 -8.21
N TYR A 310 -18.39 -16.05 -9.34
CA TYR A 310 -19.64 -15.71 -10.02
C TYR A 310 -20.40 -16.95 -10.46
N PHE A 311 -19.71 -17.95 -11.01
CA PHE A 311 -20.33 -19.22 -11.38
C PHE A 311 -20.66 -20.06 -10.15
N TYR A 312 -19.81 -20.04 -9.13
CA TYR A 312 -20.02 -20.79 -7.89
C TYR A 312 -21.30 -20.37 -7.14
N TYR A 313 -21.57 -19.06 -7.10
CA TYR A 313 -22.77 -18.48 -6.49
C TYR A 313 -23.88 -18.15 -7.50
N GLU A 314 -23.77 -18.65 -8.74
CA GLU A 314 -24.80 -18.50 -9.78
C GLU A 314 -25.23 -17.04 -10.03
N GLY A 315 -24.29 -16.09 -9.89
CA GLY A 315 -24.56 -14.66 -10.09
C GLY A 315 -25.40 -14.00 -9.00
N SER A 316 -25.54 -14.62 -7.83
CA SER A 316 -26.28 -14.07 -6.68
C SER A 316 -25.81 -12.65 -6.29
N SER A 317 -26.73 -11.81 -5.82
CA SER A 317 -26.38 -10.45 -5.37
C SER A 317 -25.69 -10.46 -3.99
N ILE A 318 -24.39 -10.72 -4.00
CA ILE A 318 -23.52 -10.70 -2.81
C ILE A 318 -22.67 -9.42 -2.87
N PRO A 319 -22.55 -8.66 -1.77
CA PRO A 319 -21.68 -7.49 -1.72
C PRO A 319 -20.24 -7.83 -2.14
N GLN A 320 -19.66 -6.99 -3.00
CA GLN A 320 -18.33 -7.21 -3.61
C GLN A 320 -17.23 -7.39 -2.56
N ASP A 321 -17.28 -6.63 -1.47
CA ASP A 321 -16.34 -6.66 -0.35
C ASP A 321 -16.49 -7.92 0.54
N LYS A 322 -17.53 -8.73 0.33
CA LYS A 322 -17.85 -9.89 1.16
C LYS A 322 -17.77 -11.21 0.43
N VAL A 323 -17.90 -11.25 -0.89
CA VAL A 323 -18.04 -12.51 -1.63
C VAL A 323 -16.87 -13.45 -1.43
N PHE A 324 -15.64 -12.95 -1.43
CA PHE A 324 -14.48 -13.81 -1.24
C PHE A 324 -14.32 -14.25 0.22
N SER A 325 -14.51 -13.33 1.18
CA SER A 325 -14.50 -13.65 2.61
C SER A 325 -15.56 -14.70 2.97
N LYS A 326 -16.76 -14.59 2.38
CA LYS A 326 -17.85 -15.55 2.52
C LYS A 326 -17.42 -16.95 2.06
N PHE A 327 -16.84 -17.04 0.86
CA PHE A 327 -16.33 -18.30 0.33
C PHE A 327 -15.28 -18.94 1.24
N ILE A 328 -14.30 -18.15 1.72
CA ILE A 328 -13.26 -18.64 2.64
C ILE A 328 -13.87 -19.23 3.92
N MET A 329 -14.90 -18.59 4.47
CA MET A 329 -15.51 -18.99 5.75
C MET A 329 -16.45 -20.20 5.62
N GLU A 330 -17.16 -20.31 4.50
CA GLU A 330 -18.22 -21.30 4.32
C GLU A 330 -17.71 -22.58 3.65
N GLU A 331 -16.76 -22.48 2.71
CA GLU A 331 -16.49 -23.56 1.74
C GLU A 331 -15.06 -24.10 1.79
N VAL A 332 -14.14 -23.36 2.40
CA VAL A 332 -12.74 -23.81 2.51
C VAL A 332 -12.62 -24.74 3.72
N PRO A 333 -12.09 -25.97 3.54
CA PRO A 333 -11.94 -26.91 4.62
C PRO A 333 -10.71 -26.60 5.47
N SER A 334 -10.78 -26.99 6.74
CA SER A 334 -9.60 -27.07 7.59
C SER A 334 -8.60 -28.10 7.03
N PRO A 335 -7.27 -27.86 7.05
CA PRO A 335 -6.57 -26.72 7.65
C PRO A 335 -6.29 -25.55 6.71
N ILE A 336 -6.87 -25.56 5.50
CA ILE A 336 -6.53 -24.58 4.47
C ILE A 336 -7.14 -23.21 4.77
N THR A 337 -8.24 -23.17 5.51
CA THR A 337 -8.80 -21.93 6.04
C THR A 337 -7.72 -21.17 6.80
N GLY A 338 -7.02 -21.81 7.74
CA GLY A 338 -5.91 -21.22 8.49
C GLY A 338 -4.77 -20.69 7.61
N PHE A 339 -4.48 -21.35 6.48
CA PHE A 339 -3.50 -20.86 5.50
C PHE A 339 -3.97 -19.60 4.77
N LEU A 340 -5.24 -19.54 4.34
CA LEU A 340 -5.80 -18.32 3.74
C LEU A 340 -5.91 -17.18 4.75
N LEU A 341 -6.11 -17.48 6.03
CA LEU A 341 -6.03 -16.47 7.09
C LEU A 341 -4.61 -15.96 7.30
N ALA A 342 -3.60 -16.83 7.22
CA ALA A 342 -2.20 -16.42 7.21
C ALA A 342 -1.89 -15.52 6.01
N ALA A 343 -2.44 -15.79 4.83
CA ALA A 343 -2.33 -14.93 3.65
C ALA A 343 -2.96 -13.53 3.88
N ILE A 344 -4.13 -13.47 4.52
CA ILE A 344 -4.76 -12.20 4.90
C ILE A 344 -3.87 -11.41 5.86
N LEU A 345 -3.35 -12.06 6.92
CA LEU A 345 -2.43 -11.45 7.88
C LEU A 345 -1.13 -10.97 7.21
N ALA A 346 -0.57 -11.78 6.32
CA ALA A 346 0.64 -11.48 5.56
C ALA A 346 0.51 -10.16 4.78
N SER A 347 -0.63 -9.95 4.11
CA SER A 347 -0.90 -8.70 3.37
C SER A 347 -1.12 -7.47 4.27
N ALA A 348 -1.56 -7.64 5.52
CA ALA A 348 -1.74 -6.53 6.46
C ALA A 348 -0.40 -6.08 7.07
N MET A 349 0.41 -7.05 7.47
CA MET A 349 1.63 -6.84 8.27
C MET A 349 2.75 -6.15 7.45
N SER A 350 2.92 -6.50 6.18
CA SER A 350 3.93 -5.92 5.28
C SER A 350 3.84 -4.39 5.14
N THR A 351 2.61 -3.87 5.01
CA THR A 351 2.35 -2.42 4.94
C THR A 351 2.76 -1.75 6.24
N LEU A 352 2.36 -2.32 7.39
CA LEU A 352 2.64 -1.75 8.71
C LEU A 352 4.15 -1.71 9.01
N SER A 353 4.90 -2.78 8.73
CA SER A 353 6.36 -2.78 8.92
C SER A 353 7.08 -1.72 8.08
N SER A 354 6.58 -1.49 6.86
CA SER A 354 7.09 -0.46 5.95
C SER A 354 6.86 0.95 6.48
N SER A 355 5.66 1.22 7.00
CA SER A 355 5.32 2.52 7.60
C SER A 355 6.18 2.76 8.85
N ILE A 356 6.34 1.77 9.72
CA ILE A 356 7.20 1.88 10.91
C ILE A 356 8.63 2.25 10.51
N ASN A 357 9.20 1.54 9.54
CA ASN A 357 10.59 1.72 9.16
C ASN A 357 10.83 3.09 8.50
N SER A 358 9.98 3.49 7.56
CA SER A 358 10.08 4.77 6.85
C SER A 358 9.81 5.99 7.75
N LEU A 359 8.86 5.90 8.69
CA LEU A 359 8.61 6.95 9.69
C LEU A 359 9.81 7.13 10.63
N SER A 360 10.45 6.02 11.00
CA SER A 360 11.65 6.02 11.84
C SER A 360 12.84 6.63 11.11
N LEU A 361 13.05 6.23 9.86
CA LEU A 361 14.11 6.74 9.00
C LEU A 361 13.97 8.26 8.79
N THR A 362 12.80 8.73 8.38
CA THR A 362 12.55 10.16 8.09
C THR A 362 12.63 11.02 9.36
N THR A 363 12.20 10.50 10.50
CA THR A 363 12.41 11.18 11.80
C THR A 363 13.89 11.33 12.12
N LYS A 364 14.70 10.31 11.85
CA LYS A 364 16.13 10.36 12.13
C LYS A 364 16.87 11.27 11.15
N VAL A 365 16.69 11.05 9.85
CA VAL A 365 17.46 11.68 8.77
C VAL A 365 16.93 13.07 8.41
N ASP A 366 15.61 13.20 8.17
CA ASP A 366 15.05 14.47 7.68
C ASP A 366 14.82 15.49 8.80
N LEU A 367 14.44 15.02 10.00
CA LEU A 367 14.23 15.89 11.15
C LEU A 367 15.48 16.05 12.01
N GLY A 368 16.53 15.27 11.78
CA GLY A 368 17.79 15.32 12.53
C GLY A 368 17.68 14.85 13.99
N ILE A 369 16.71 13.98 14.29
CA ILE A 369 16.51 13.47 15.65
C ILE A 369 17.34 12.19 15.85
N ASP A 370 18.61 12.36 16.24
CA ASP A 370 19.57 11.25 16.42
C ASP A 370 19.72 10.78 17.88
N ARG A 371 19.02 11.43 18.83
CA ARG A 371 19.12 11.08 20.27
C ARG A 371 18.57 9.70 20.64
N PHE A 372 17.81 9.07 19.74
CA PHE A 372 17.17 7.77 19.96
C PHE A 372 17.73 6.73 19.00
N GLY A 373 17.96 5.51 19.50
CA GLY A 373 18.34 4.38 18.66
C GLY A 373 17.26 4.05 17.62
N SER A 374 17.64 3.52 16.46
CA SER A 374 16.72 3.22 15.36
C SER A 374 15.61 2.25 15.74
N GLY A 375 15.90 1.28 16.62
CA GLY A 375 14.89 0.37 17.19
C GLY A 375 13.89 1.08 18.11
N ALA A 376 14.33 2.05 18.91
CA ALA A 376 13.44 2.84 19.76
C ALA A 376 12.49 3.73 18.95
N LEU A 377 12.99 4.33 17.86
CA LEU A 377 12.13 5.06 16.91
C LEU A 377 11.13 4.12 16.23
N SER A 378 11.56 2.90 15.87
CA SER A 378 10.67 1.89 15.28
C SER A 378 9.57 1.48 16.25
N LEU A 379 9.90 1.28 17.53
CA LEU A 379 8.92 1.00 18.58
C LEU A 379 7.95 2.17 18.76
N PHE A 380 8.46 3.40 18.83
CA PHE A 380 7.66 4.61 18.95
C PHE A 380 6.65 4.75 17.80
N TRP A 381 7.09 4.63 16.55
CA TRP A 381 6.19 4.72 15.40
C TRP A 381 5.24 3.54 15.30
N GLY A 382 5.66 2.35 15.71
CA GLY A 382 4.78 1.20 15.87
C GLY A 382 3.62 1.47 16.82
N ALA A 383 3.92 2.01 18.01
CA ALA A 383 2.90 2.39 18.98
C ALA A 383 1.98 3.50 18.45
N ILE A 384 2.53 4.53 17.78
CA ILE A 384 1.72 5.61 17.19
C ILE A 384 0.79 5.08 16.09
N LEU A 385 1.27 4.17 15.23
CA LEU A 385 0.43 3.57 14.18
C LEU A 385 -0.66 2.67 14.77
N PHE A 386 -0.35 1.90 15.81
CA PHE A 386 -1.37 1.16 16.56
C PHE A 386 -2.43 2.11 17.14
N LEU A 387 -2.03 3.17 17.83
CA LEU A 387 -2.97 4.16 18.38
C LEU A 387 -3.80 4.84 17.27
N SER A 388 -3.17 5.18 16.14
CA SER A 388 -3.87 5.75 14.99
C SER A 388 -4.90 4.78 14.40
N SER A 389 -4.62 3.48 14.40
CA SER A 389 -5.55 2.45 13.95
C SER A 389 -6.80 2.28 14.84
N LEU A 390 -6.78 2.83 16.06
CA LEU A 390 -7.96 2.86 16.92
C LEU A 390 -8.88 4.05 16.62
N LEU A 391 -8.41 5.07 15.89
CA LEU A 391 -9.19 6.28 15.60
C LEU A 391 -10.55 5.96 14.94
N PRO A 392 -10.66 5.02 13.98
CA PRO A 392 -11.94 4.65 13.37
C PRO A 392 -13.01 4.14 14.35
N LEU A 393 -12.63 3.58 15.50
CA LEU A 393 -13.58 3.15 16.53
C LEU A 393 -14.37 4.33 17.13
N PHE A 394 -13.78 5.53 17.08
CA PHE A 394 -14.37 6.74 17.64
C PHE A 394 -15.05 7.63 16.58
N LEU A 395 -15.01 7.24 15.30
CA LEU A 395 -15.64 8.00 14.23
C LEU A 395 -17.15 7.69 14.17
N THR A 396 -17.97 8.74 14.19
CA THR A 396 -19.44 8.66 14.14
C THR A 396 -19.99 8.17 12.79
N THR A 397 -19.17 8.13 11.75
CA THR A 397 -19.51 7.65 10.40
C THR A 397 -19.73 6.14 10.33
N GLY A 398 -19.41 5.40 11.40
CA GLY A 398 -19.42 3.94 11.42
C GLY A 398 -18.31 3.34 10.54
N LYS A 399 -18.37 2.02 10.34
CA LYS A 399 -17.34 1.24 9.62
C LYS A 399 -17.41 1.35 8.09
N LYS A 400 -18.29 2.19 7.54
CA LYS A 400 -18.48 2.34 6.09
C LYS A 400 -17.52 3.39 5.52
N GLY A 401 -16.99 3.15 4.32
CA GLY A 401 -16.17 4.14 3.61
C GLY A 401 -14.73 4.30 4.11
N LEU A 402 -14.24 3.38 4.95
CA LEU A 402 -12.88 3.48 5.53
C LEU A 402 -11.79 3.41 4.47
N VAL A 403 -12.01 2.65 3.40
CA VAL A 403 -11.07 2.52 2.28
C VAL A 403 -10.96 3.86 1.54
N GLU A 404 -12.11 4.43 1.20
CA GLU A 404 -12.24 5.73 0.54
C GLU A 404 -11.68 6.85 1.42
N LEU A 405 -11.88 6.78 2.74
CA LEU A 405 -11.29 7.70 3.70
C LEU A 405 -9.76 7.64 3.68
N GLY A 406 -9.18 6.44 3.75
CA GLY A 406 -7.72 6.23 3.67
C GLY A 406 -7.13 6.73 2.35
N LEU A 407 -7.79 6.43 1.22
CA LEU A 407 -7.39 6.91 -0.10
C LEU A 407 -7.51 8.43 -0.22
N SER A 408 -8.57 9.03 0.34
CA SER A 408 -8.77 10.48 0.33
C SER A 408 -7.68 11.21 1.12
N ILE A 409 -7.33 10.69 2.31
CA ILE A 409 -6.23 11.22 3.14
C ILE A 409 -4.92 11.26 2.33
N ALA A 410 -4.61 10.17 1.62
CA ALA A 410 -3.43 10.11 0.76
C ALA A 410 -3.51 11.11 -0.40
N SER A 411 -4.66 11.22 -1.06
CA SER A 411 -4.80 12.11 -2.22
C SER A 411 -4.61 13.59 -1.91
N TYR A 412 -4.95 14.06 -0.69
CA TYR A 412 -4.71 15.45 -0.28
C TYR A 412 -3.22 15.80 -0.18
N THR A 413 -2.39 14.83 0.17
CA THR A 413 -1.01 15.05 0.59
C THR A 413 0.00 14.67 -0.48
N VAL A 414 -0.31 13.70 -1.33
CA VAL A 414 0.59 13.18 -2.36
C VAL A 414 0.81 14.15 -3.53
N GLY A 415 -0.23 14.88 -3.94
CA GLY A 415 -0.18 15.83 -5.06
C GLY A 415 0.99 16.83 -5.01
N PRO A 416 1.18 17.62 -3.93
CA PRO A 416 2.30 18.56 -3.84
C PRO A 416 3.67 17.89 -3.81
N ILE A 417 3.78 16.67 -3.28
CA ILE A 417 5.03 15.92 -3.28
C ILE A 417 5.41 15.54 -4.72
N ILE A 418 4.46 14.98 -5.48
CA ILE A 418 4.66 14.68 -6.91
C ILE A 418 5.08 15.95 -7.66
N ALA A 419 4.38 17.07 -7.46
CA ALA A 419 4.67 18.32 -8.15
C ALA A 419 6.12 18.79 -7.95
N ILE A 420 6.63 18.72 -6.72
CA ILE A 420 8.02 19.10 -6.41
C ILE A 420 9.03 18.21 -7.13
N PHE A 421 8.86 16.89 -7.12
CA PHE A 421 9.79 16.00 -7.82
C PHE A 421 9.69 16.12 -9.35
N LEU A 422 8.48 16.26 -9.90
CA LEU A 422 8.27 16.51 -11.33
C LEU A 422 8.91 17.82 -11.76
N SER A 423 8.86 18.86 -10.93
CA SER A 423 9.50 20.14 -11.25
C SER A 423 11.01 20.01 -11.41
N GLY A 424 11.64 19.04 -10.74
CA GLY A 424 13.05 18.68 -10.88
C GLY A 424 13.44 18.10 -12.25
N LYS A 425 12.48 17.55 -12.99
CA LYS A 425 12.73 16.75 -14.19
C LYS A 425 12.03 17.26 -15.45
N ILE A 426 10.86 17.87 -15.31
CA ILE A 426 10.07 18.39 -16.43
C ILE A 426 10.38 19.87 -16.63
N ARG A 427 10.95 20.21 -17.79
CA ARG A 427 11.36 21.59 -18.16
C ARG A 427 10.25 22.63 -17.97
N ARG A 428 8.99 22.28 -18.29
CA ARG A 428 7.85 23.21 -18.14
C ARG A 428 7.62 23.65 -16.69
N PHE A 429 7.99 22.81 -15.72
CA PHE A 429 7.77 23.05 -14.30
C PHE A 429 9.06 23.46 -13.56
N SER A 430 10.19 23.58 -14.27
CA SER A 430 11.49 23.89 -13.66
C SER A 430 11.56 25.28 -13.01
N TYR A 431 10.62 26.18 -13.33
CA TYR A 431 10.52 27.48 -12.67
C TYR A 431 10.32 27.36 -11.16
N MET A 432 9.66 26.29 -10.67
CA MET A 432 9.48 26.08 -9.24
C MET A 432 10.83 26.05 -8.53
N GLN A 433 11.84 25.52 -9.21
CA GLN A 433 13.16 25.37 -8.64
C GLN A 433 13.92 26.70 -8.42
N ASN A 434 13.35 27.84 -8.85
CA ASN A 434 13.85 29.19 -8.58
C ASN A 434 13.20 29.83 -7.34
N LEU A 435 12.26 29.14 -6.70
CA LEU A 435 11.65 29.59 -5.45
C LEU A 435 12.68 29.50 -4.31
N LYS A 436 12.71 30.54 -3.47
CA LYS A 436 13.37 30.47 -2.17
C LYS A 436 12.66 29.43 -1.30
N ASP A 437 13.41 28.79 -0.42
CA ASP A 437 12.95 27.70 0.46
C ASP A 437 11.59 28.00 1.13
N ARG A 438 11.41 29.20 1.68
CA ARG A 438 10.16 29.61 2.35
C ARG A 438 8.96 29.61 1.42
N PHE A 439 9.12 30.04 0.18
CA PHE A 439 8.03 30.07 -0.80
C PHE A 439 7.74 28.68 -1.38
N ALA A 440 8.78 27.88 -1.63
CA ALA A 440 8.59 26.47 -1.99
C ALA A 440 7.83 25.71 -0.89
N SER A 441 8.27 25.85 0.37
CA SER A 441 7.59 25.27 1.52
C SER A 441 6.16 25.76 1.67
N LEU A 442 5.87 27.04 1.43
CA LEU A 442 4.51 27.59 1.50
C LEU A 442 3.62 26.97 0.41
N SER A 443 4.13 26.84 -0.82
CA SER A 443 3.43 26.18 -1.92
C SER A 443 3.05 24.73 -1.57
N ILE A 444 4.02 23.99 -1.03
CA ILE A 444 3.85 22.59 -0.63
C ILE A 444 2.84 22.50 0.53
N GLY A 445 2.99 23.33 1.56
CA GLY A 445 2.17 23.28 2.78
C GLY A 445 0.72 23.74 2.59
N LEU A 446 0.46 24.70 1.70
CA LEU A 446 -0.91 25.18 1.42
C LEU A 446 -1.69 24.26 0.49
N THR A 447 -1.01 23.50 -0.37
CA THR A 447 -1.66 22.65 -1.36
C THR A 447 -2.64 21.65 -0.75
N PRO A 448 -2.30 20.86 0.30
CA PRO A 448 -3.24 19.91 0.90
C PRO A 448 -4.51 20.55 1.45
N ILE A 449 -4.40 21.76 2.00
CA ILE A 449 -5.55 22.52 2.52
C ILE A 449 -6.48 22.89 1.37
N LEU A 450 -5.93 23.42 0.28
CA LEU A 450 -6.71 23.78 -0.90
C LEU A 450 -7.33 22.56 -1.59
N THR A 451 -6.60 21.45 -1.69
CA THR A 451 -7.12 20.18 -2.21
C THR A 451 -8.25 19.65 -1.33
N LEU A 452 -8.16 19.78 -0.01
CA LEU A 452 -9.22 19.42 0.93
C LEU A 452 -10.46 20.29 0.78
N ILE A 453 -10.30 21.61 0.70
CA ILE A 453 -11.42 22.55 0.49
C ILE A 453 -12.11 22.22 -0.84
N PHE A 454 -11.33 22.03 -1.91
CA PHE A 454 -11.86 21.65 -3.22
C PHE A 454 -12.60 20.31 -3.18
N GLY A 455 -12.04 19.29 -2.53
CA GLY A 455 -12.69 17.99 -2.38
C GLY A 455 -14.02 18.07 -1.62
N LYS A 456 -14.07 18.83 -0.52
CA LYS A 456 -15.31 19.06 0.23
C LYS A 456 -16.35 19.86 -0.55
N TRP A 457 -15.92 20.85 -1.33
CA TRP A 457 -16.82 21.71 -2.09
C TRP A 457 -17.41 20.99 -3.32
N THR A 458 -16.62 20.20 -4.02
CA THR A 458 -17.04 19.51 -5.25
C THR A 458 -17.63 18.12 -5.03
N GLY A 459 -17.28 17.46 -3.92
CA GLY A 459 -17.59 16.05 -3.72
C GLY A 459 -16.82 15.10 -4.65
N PHE A 460 -15.79 15.58 -5.34
CA PHE A 460 -15.02 14.74 -6.27
C PHE A 460 -14.25 13.63 -5.55
N GLY A 461 -14.21 12.47 -6.21
CA GLY A 461 -13.49 11.29 -5.72
C GLY A 461 -11.98 11.51 -5.63
N PHE A 462 -11.34 10.69 -4.79
CA PHE A 462 -9.91 10.75 -4.48
C PHE A 462 -8.98 10.73 -5.71
N THR A 463 -9.44 10.17 -6.83
CA THR A 463 -8.71 10.07 -8.10
C THR A 463 -8.47 11.43 -8.76
N LEU A 464 -9.38 12.40 -8.60
CA LEU A 464 -9.23 13.75 -9.15
C LEU A 464 -8.50 14.71 -8.21
N LEU A 465 -8.42 14.37 -6.93
CA LEU A 465 -7.76 15.20 -5.91
C LEU A 465 -6.24 15.23 -6.10
N VAL A 466 -5.61 14.13 -6.53
CA VAL A 466 -4.16 14.08 -6.81
C VAL A 466 -3.77 15.01 -7.97
N PRO A 467 -4.34 14.90 -9.19
CA PRO A 467 -4.00 15.80 -10.28
C PRO A 467 -4.37 17.26 -9.96
N PHE A 468 -5.48 17.50 -9.24
CA PHE A 468 -5.80 18.83 -8.73
C PHE A 468 -4.69 19.35 -7.81
N GLY A 469 -4.26 18.58 -6.80
CA GLY A 469 -3.18 18.97 -5.89
C GLY A 469 -1.85 19.23 -6.61
N ILE A 470 -1.51 18.43 -7.63
CA ILE A 470 -0.34 18.69 -8.48
C ILE A 470 -0.47 20.06 -9.16
N GLY A 471 -1.61 20.31 -9.82
CA GLY A 471 -1.88 21.57 -10.50
C GLY A 471 -1.87 22.77 -9.55
N THR A 472 -2.53 22.66 -8.39
CA THR A 472 -2.55 23.68 -7.35
C THR A 472 -1.15 24.01 -6.86
N CYS A 473 -0.30 23.01 -6.61
CA CYS A 473 1.07 23.24 -6.17
C CYS A 473 1.89 23.98 -7.24
N PHE A 474 1.73 23.65 -8.52
CA PHE A 474 2.36 24.40 -9.61
C PHE A 474 1.86 25.84 -9.68
N LEU A 475 0.54 26.06 -9.64
CA LEU A 475 -0.06 27.40 -9.72
C LEU A 475 0.34 28.30 -8.54
N LEU A 476 0.35 27.76 -7.32
CA LEU A 476 0.86 28.45 -6.14
C LEU A 476 2.34 28.77 -6.30
N GLY A 477 3.16 27.81 -6.73
CA GLY A 477 4.57 28.02 -6.98
C GLY A 477 4.83 29.13 -7.99
N PHE A 478 4.06 29.18 -9.07
CA PHE A 478 4.15 30.24 -10.07
C PHE A 478 3.78 31.61 -9.47
N SER A 479 2.67 31.69 -8.73
CA SER A 479 2.20 32.93 -8.10
C SER A 479 3.20 33.45 -7.06
N LEU A 480 3.77 32.56 -6.25
CA LEU A 480 4.78 32.91 -5.25
C LEU A 480 6.09 33.34 -5.89
N LEU A 481 6.46 32.78 -7.05
CA LEU A 481 7.64 33.22 -7.80
C LEU A 481 7.47 34.67 -8.30
N GLN A 482 6.26 35.02 -8.76
CA GLN A 482 5.96 36.41 -9.14
C GLN A 482 6.07 37.35 -7.94
N ILE A 483 5.52 36.97 -6.78
CA ILE A 483 5.63 37.76 -5.54
C ILE A 483 7.09 37.91 -5.10
N GLN A 484 7.86 36.82 -5.12
CA GLN A 484 9.29 36.80 -4.79
C GLN A 484 10.10 37.77 -5.65
N ASN A 485 9.74 37.91 -6.92
CA ASN A 485 10.47 38.72 -7.89
C ASN A 485 9.96 40.18 -7.97
N ARG A 486 8.95 40.57 -7.18
CA ARG A 486 8.51 41.96 -7.13
C ARG A 486 9.63 42.83 -6.53
N PRO A 487 10.00 43.95 -7.18
CA PRO A 487 10.97 44.87 -6.61
C PRO A 487 10.40 45.43 -5.30
N THR A 488 11.15 45.31 -4.21
CA THR A 488 10.82 46.01 -2.96
C THR A 488 10.84 47.52 -3.24
N PRO A 489 9.76 48.26 -2.92
CA PRO A 489 9.79 49.71 -3.04
C PRO A 489 10.93 50.24 -2.17
N GLN A 490 11.86 50.99 -2.79
CA GLN A 490 12.86 51.76 -2.06
C GLN A 490 12.08 52.74 -1.17
N LYS A 491 12.26 52.61 0.15
CA LYS A 491 11.68 53.50 1.14
C LYS A 491 12.38 54.85 1.14
#